data_AF-A0A950LRB5-F1
#
_entry.id   AF-A0A950LRB5-F1
#
_cell.length_a   1.000
_cell.length_b   1.000
_cell.length_c   1.000
_cell.angle_alpha   90.00
_cell.angle_beta   90.00
_cell.angle_gamma   90.00
#
_symmetry.space_group_name_H-M   'P 1'
#
loop_
_entity.id
_entity.type
_entity.pdbx_description
1 polymer ?
#
loop_
_entity_poly.entity_id
_entity_poly.type
_entity_poly.pdbx_seq_one_letter_code
_entity_poly.pdbx_strand_id
1 'polypeptide(L)' 'MSYERAVARIYALGHELAQTPSHKFDLAHMRVLLAALGEPHKRFPGVLIAGTNGKGSTAATLAAIGNAAGLRVAL' A
#
# COMPACT_ATOMS: atom_id res chain seq x y z
N MET A 1 18.08 8.24 9.56
CA MET A 1 16.78 8.25 10.27
C MET A 1 16.65 6.91 10.97
N SER A 2 16.36 6.85 12.27
CA SER A 2 16.16 5.56 12.96
C SER A 2 14.76 5.02 12.67
N TYR A 3 14.54 3.72 12.90
CA TYR A 3 13.24 3.07 12.75
C TYR A 3 12.16 3.79 13.58
N GLU A 4 12.48 4.09 14.84
CA GLU A 4 11.57 4.76 15.78
C GLU A 4 11.19 6.15 15.28
N ARG A 5 12.17 6.91 14.75
CA ARG A 5 11.92 8.24 14.18
C ARG A 5 11.07 8.18 12.91
N ALA A 6 11.26 7.17 12.07
CA ALA A 6 10.46 6.97 10.86
C ALA A 6 9.00 6.65 11.23
N VAL A 7 8.80 5.70 12.15
CA VAL A 7 7.48 5.30 12.64
C VAL A 7 6.76 6.48 13.29
N ALA A 8 7.43 7.21 14.19
CA ALA A 8 6.86 8.40 14.83
C ALA A 8 6.45 9.47 13.81
N ARG A 9 7.25 9.68 12.76
CA ARG A 9 6.92 10.65 11.71
C ARG A 9 5.68 10.24 10.92
N ILE A 10 5.55 8.96 10.56
CA ILE A 10 4.37 8.45 9.82
C ILE A 10 3.10 8.62 10.67
N TYR A 11 3.13 8.28 11.96
CA TYR A 11 1.98 8.46 12.85
C TYR A 11 1.59 9.92 13.01
N ALA A 12 2.55 10.85 13.09
CA ALA A 12 2.27 12.28 13.21
C ALA A 12 1.49 12.86 12.01
N LEU A 13 1.65 12.29 10.80
CA LEU A 13 0.96 12.72 9.58
C LEU A 13 -0.47 12.17 9.46
N GLY A 14 -0.84 11.16 10.25
CA GLY A 14 -2.15 10.47 10.12
C GLY A 14 -3.37 11.36 10.38
N HIS A 15 -3.19 12.46 11.12
CA HIS A 15 -4.27 13.41 11.42
C HIS A 15 -4.45 14.51 10.35
N GLU A 16 -3.54 14.64 9.38
CA GLU A 16 -3.62 15.66 8.33
C GLU A 16 -4.86 15.46 7.43
N LEU A 17 -5.29 14.21 7.24
CA LEU A 17 -6.49 13.88 6.46
C LEU A 17 -7.80 14.04 7.24
N ALA A 18 -7.76 14.09 8.58
CA ALA A 18 -8.95 14.20 9.41
C ALA A 18 -9.62 15.58 9.33
N GLN A 19 -8.87 16.61 8.94
CA GLN A 19 -9.34 18.00 8.78
C GLN A 19 -9.75 18.31 7.33
N THR A 20 -9.58 17.36 6.41
CA THR A 20 -9.96 17.55 4.99
C THR A 20 -11.47 17.29 4.85
N PRO A 21 -12.25 18.21 4.25
CA PRO A 21 -13.67 17.99 4.00
C PRO A 21 -13.90 16.67 3.26
N SER A 22 -15.02 15.99 3.54
CA SER A 22 -15.39 14.66 3.02
C SER A 22 -15.46 14.52 1.49
N HIS A 23 -15.08 15.55 0.74
CA HIS A 23 -15.04 15.58 -0.70
C HIS A 23 -13.58 15.53 -1.19
N LYS A 24 -13.04 14.30 -1.30
CA LYS A 24 -12.18 13.80 -2.39
C LYS A 24 -11.30 12.67 -1.88
N PHE A 25 -11.87 11.46 -1.83
CA PHE A 25 -11.07 10.24 -1.97
C PHE A 25 -10.67 10.09 -3.43
N ASP A 26 -9.82 11.00 -3.92
CA ASP A 26 -9.18 10.86 -5.22
C ASP A 26 -7.74 10.39 -5.07
N LEU A 27 -7.11 10.05 -6.20
CA LEU A 27 -5.75 9.52 -6.23
C LEU A 27 -4.72 10.59 -6.62
N ALA A 28 -5.07 11.88 -6.66
CA ALA A 28 -4.22 12.92 -7.23
C ALA A 28 -2.89 13.06 -6.48
N HIS A 29 -2.94 13.19 -5.15
CA HIS A 29 -1.72 13.27 -4.32
C HIS A 29 -0.87 12.01 -4.43
N MET A 30 -1.50 10.83 -4.45
CA MET A 30 -0.78 9.55 -4.58
C MET A 30 -0.11 9.43 -5.94
N ARG A 31 -0.76 9.89 -7.03
CA ARG A 31 -0.16 9.91 -8.38
C ARG A 31 1.03 10.85 -8.46
N VAL A 32 0.98 12.03 -7.84
CA VAL A 32 2.12 12.96 -7.77
C VAL A 32 3.29 12.30 -7.04
N LEU A 33 3.03 11.65 -5.90
CA LEU A 33 4.06 10.94 -5.13
C LEU A 33 4.69 9.78 -5.93
N LEU A 34 3.86 8.94 -6.57
CA LEU A 34 4.34 7.81 -7.36
C LEU A 34 5.18 8.28 -8.57
N ALA A 35 4.79 9.37 -9.22
CA ALA A 35 5.55 9.95 -10.31
C ALA A 35 6.92 10.45 -9.84
N ALA A 36 6.98 11.14 -8.70
CA ALA A 36 8.23 11.59 -8.09
C ALA A 36 9.16 10.44 -7.70
N LEU A 37 8.61 9.25 -7.39
CA LEU A 37 9.35 8.02 -7.10
C LEU A 37 9.69 7.18 -8.35
N GLY A 38 9.33 7.66 -9.56
CA GLY A 38 9.58 6.96 -10.81
C GLY A 38 8.67 5.75 -11.04
N GLU A 39 7.39 5.88 -10.67
CA GLU A 39 6.32 4.91 -10.93
C GLU A 39 6.64 3.46 -10.49
N PRO A 40 7.11 3.23 -9.24
CA PRO A 40 7.58 1.91 -8.81
C PRO A 40 6.50 0.82 -8.87
N HIS A 41 5.23 1.20 -8.71
CA HIS A 41 4.06 0.31 -8.80
C HIS A 41 3.86 -0.34 -10.18
N LYS A 42 4.53 0.15 -11.23
CA LYS A 42 4.48 -0.42 -12.59
C LYS A 42 5.60 -1.43 -12.87
N ARG A 43 6.53 -1.63 -11.94
CA ARG A 43 7.74 -2.45 -12.14
C ARG A 43 7.54 -3.93 -11.82
N PHE A 44 6.35 -4.32 -11.38
CA PHE A 44 6.02 -5.69 -11.02
C PHE A 44 4.54 -5.99 -11.30
N PRO A 45 4.18 -7.26 -11.59
CA PRO A 45 2.78 -7.67 -11.63
C PRO A 45 2.19 -7.64 -10.21
N GLY A 46 0.95 -7.19 -10.08
CA GLY A 46 0.26 -7.10 -8.79
C GLY A 46 -1.17 -7.62 -8.85
N VAL A 47 -1.67 -8.13 -7.71
CA VAL A 47 -3.06 -8.55 -7.53
C VAL A 47 -3.72 -7.62 -6.52
N LEU A 48 -4.77 -6.90 -6.92
CA LEU A 48 -5.55 -6.03 -6.03
C LEU A 48 -6.68 -6.83 -5.38
N ILE A 49 -6.68 -6.91 -4.06
CA ILE A 49 -7.67 -7.69 -3.29
C ILE A 49 -8.55 -6.74 -2.48
N ALA A 50 -9.81 -6.63 -2.89
CA ALA A 50 -10.84 -5.83 -2.22
C ALA A 50 -11.96 -6.73 -1.67
N GLY A 51 -12.76 -6.20 -0.75
CA GLY A 51 -13.91 -6.90 -0.15
C GLY A 51 -14.09 -6.57 1.33
N THR A 52 -15.28 -6.77 1.89
CA THR A 52 -15.55 -6.48 3.31
C THR A 52 -14.75 -7.43 4.21
N ASN A 53 -14.78 -8.73 3.89
CA ASN A 53 -14.13 -9.79 4.65
C ASN A 53 -13.15 -10.59 3.76
N GLY A 54 -12.23 -11.31 4.39
CA GLY A 54 -11.38 -12.28 3.70
C GLY A 54 -10.22 -11.73 2.86
N LYS A 55 -10.04 -10.40 2.75
CA LYS A 55 -8.92 -9.79 2.00
C LYS A 55 -7.56 -10.31 2.46
N GLY A 56 -7.32 -10.29 3.78
CA GLY A 56 -6.06 -10.74 4.38
C GLY A 56 -5.83 -12.23 4.15
N SER A 57 -6.84 -13.07 4.42
CA SER A 57 -6.74 -14.52 4.20
C SER A 57 -6.52 -14.87 2.73
N THR A 58 -7.23 -14.22 1.81
CA THR A 58 -7.07 -14.42 0.36
C THR A 58 -5.65 -14.02 -0.09
N ALA A 59 -5.15 -12.88 0.39
CA ALA A 59 -3.81 -12.41 0.06
C ALA A 59 -2.73 -13.36 0.58
N ALA A 60 -2.89 -13.86 1.81
CA ALA A 60 -2.00 -14.86 2.40
C ALA A 60 -2.02 -16.19 1.63
N THR A 61 -3.20 -16.67 1.24
CA THR A 61 -3.34 -17.89 0.42
C THR A 61 -2.66 -17.73 -0.94
N LEU A 62 -2.88 -16.61 -1.63
CA LEU A 62 -2.23 -16.35 -2.92
C LEU A 62 -0.71 -16.25 -2.78
N ALA A 63 -0.21 -15.60 -1.72
CA ALA A 63 1.22 -15.52 -1.45
C ALA A 63 1.83 -16.89 -1.18
N ALA A 64 1.16 -17.74 -0.40
CA ALA A 64 1.61 -19.11 -0.15
C ALA A 64 1.66 -19.96 -1.42
N ILE A 65 0.63 -19.88 -2.27
CA ILE A 65 0.59 -20.58 -3.56
C ILE A 65 1.72 -20.11 -4.47
N GLY A 66 1.93 -18.79 -4.61
CA GLY A 66 2.98 -18.24 -5.46
C GLY A 66 4.38 -18.61 -4.97
N ASN A 67 4.62 -18.56 -3.66
CA ASN A 67 5.88 -19.01 -3.07
C ASN A 67 6.11 -20.51 -3.30
N ALA A 68 5.08 -21.35 -3.12
CA ALA A 68 5.16 -22.79 -3.40
C ALA A 68 5.42 -23.10 -4.88
N ALA A 69 4.95 -22.24 -5.78
CA ALA A 69 5.22 -22.30 -7.22
C ALA A 69 6.62 -21.75 -7.61
N GLY A 70 7.45 -21.33 -6.65
CA GLY A 70 8.79 -20.81 -6.90
C GLY A 70 8.84 -19.35 -7.35
N LEU A 71 7.74 -18.60 -7.23
CA LEU A 71 7.70 -17.18 -7.54
C LEU A 71 8.22 -16.37 -6.34
N ARG A 72 8.90 -15.25 -6.63
CA ARG A 72 9.23 -14.26 -5.59
C ARG A 72 8.00 -13.40 -5.30
N VAL A 73 7.28 -13.72 -4.22
CA VAL A 73 6.07 -12.98 -3.82
C VAL A 73 6.36 -12.00 -2.69
N ALA A 74 5.70 -10.83 -2.73
CA ALA A 74 5.64 -9.87 -1.62
C ALA A 74 4.18 -9.70 -1.20
N LEU A 75 3.93 -9.61 0.11
CA LEU A 75 2.62 -9.41 0.74
C LEU A 75 2.72 -8.33 1.82
#